data_AF-F4MW03-F1
#
_entry.id   AF-F4MW03-F1
#
_cell.length_a   1.000
_cell.length_b   1.000
_cell.length_c   1.000
_cell.angle_alpha   90.00
_cell.angle_beta   90.00
_cell.angle_gamma   90.00
#
_symmetry.space_group_name_H-M   'P 1'
#
loop_
_entity.id
_entity.type
_entity.pdbx_description
1 polymer ?
#
loop_
_entity_poly.entity_id
_entity_poly.type
_entity_poly.pdbx_seq_one_letter_code
_entity_poly.pdbx_strand_id
1 'polypeptide(L)' 'MGGTITFSGAIVESPCDTSFSDQTITTRCYRNGETLTQRQTLSRNMSLTSRLPNQLASSNLEWLNPQRSLGILTVTYL' A
#
# COMPACT_ATOMS: atom_id res chain seq x y z
N MET A 1 -24.44 -18.24 -40.96
CA MET A 1 -23.95 -16.99 -40.32
C MET A 1 -23.07 -17.39 -39.16
N GLY A 2 -21.80 -17.01 -39.18
CA GLY A 2 -20.84 -17.26 -38.11
C GLY A 2 -20.19 -15.94 -37.73
N GLY A 3 -20.05 -15.69 -36.42
CA GLY A 3 -19.48 -14.46 -35.87
C GLY A 3 -18.20 -14.75 -35.09
N THR A 4 -17.29 -13.78 -35.10
CA THR A 4 -16.02 -13.86 -34.39
C THR A 4 -16.18 -13.27 -32.99
N ILE A 5 -15.67 -13.97 -31.99
CA ILE A 5 -15.49 -13.44 -30.64
C ILE A 5 -13.99 -13.21 -30.43
N THR A 6 -13.64 -11.98 -30.09
CA THR A 6 -12.26 -11.59 -29.78
C THR A 6 -12.17 -11.27 -28.30
N PHE A 7 -11.18 -11.86 -27.63
CA PHE A 7 -10.84 -11.57 -26.24
C PHE A 7 -9.58 -10.71 -26.20
N SER A 8 -9.54 -9.75 -25.27
CA SER A 8 -8.39 -8.89 -25.03
C SER A 8 -8.19 -8.71 -23.53
N GLY A 9 -6.93 -8.56 -23.13
CA GLY A 9 -6.52 -8.38 -21.73
C GLY A 9 -5.06 -7.93 -21.65
N ALA A 10 -4.62 -7.58 -20.43
CA ALA A 10 -3.24 -7.22 -20.14
C ALA A 10 -2.78 -7.91 -18.86
N ILE A 11 -1.51 -8.32 -18.82
CA ILE A 11 -0.85 -8.72 -17.58
C ILE A 11 -0.18 -7.46 -17.03
N VAL A 12 -0.72 -6.95 -15.92
CA VAL A 12 -0.19 -5.78 -15.22
C VAL A 12 0.37 -6.20 -13.88
N GLU A 13 1.32 -5.43 -13.35
CA GLU A 13 1.82 -5.67 -12.00
C GLU A 13 0.70 -5.49 -10.97
N SER A 14 0.67 -6.36 -9.97
CA SER A 14 -0.33 -6.31 -8.92
C SER A 14 -0.16 -5.05 -8.05
N PRO A 15 -1.23 -4.58 -7.38
CA PRO A 15 -1.09 -3.58 -6.32
C PRO A 15 -0.18 -4.10 -5.20
N CYS A 16 0.32 -3.20 -4.36
CA CYS A 16 1.15 -3.59 -3.22
C CYS A 16 0.30 -4.26 -2.13
N ASP A 17 0.82 -5.33 -1.54
CA ASP A 17 0.25 -5.94 -0.35
C ASP A 17 0.63 -5.13 0.88
N THR A 18 -0.35 -4.79 1.71
CA THR A 18 -0.12 -4.08 2.97
C THR A 18 -0.65 -4.90 4.14
N SER A 19 0.18 -5.10 5.15
CA SER A 19 -0.16 -5.81 6.38
C SER A 19 0.22 -4.98 7.60
N PHE A 20 -0.53 -5.16 8.69
CA PHE A 20 -0.31 -4.46 9.95
C PHE A 20 -0.21 -5.46 11.10
N SER A 21 0.89 -5.42 11.85
CA SER A 21 1.13 -6.28 13.02
C SER A 21 2.08 -5.56 13.98
N ASP A 22 1.81 -5.62 15.28
CA ASP A 22 2.65 -5.03 16.33
C ASP A 22 3.04 -3.56 16.07
N GLN A 23 2.05 -2.74 15.70
CA GLN A 23 2.23 -1.33 15.34
C GLN A 23 3.17 -1.11 14.14
N THR A 24 3.51 -2.15 13.40
CA THR A 24 4.38 -2.08 12.23
C THR A 24 3.58 -2.38 10.98
N ILE A 25 3.56 -1.41 10.07
CA ILE A 25 3.03 -1.57 8.72
C ILE A 25 4.15 -2.21 7.89
N THR A 26 3.83 -3.32 7.22
CA THR A 26 4.69 -3.93 6.22
C THR A 26 4.01 -3.84 4.87
N THR A 27 4.64 -3.13 3.94
CA THR A 27 4.21 -3.01 2.55
C THR A 27 5.14 -3.82 1.66
N ARG A 28 4.59 -4.68 0.80
CA ARG A 28 5.32 -5.46 -0.20
C ARG A 28 4.79 -5.13 -1.58
N CYS A 29 5.67 -4.73 -2.48
CA CYS A 29 5.31 -4.42 -3.86
C CYS A 29 6.13 -5.33 -4.78
N TYR A 30 5.46 -5.96 -5.75
CA TYR A 30 6.16 -6.64 -6.83
C TYR A 30 6.35 -5.67 -7.99
N ARG A 31 7.61 -5.33 -8.30
CA ARG A 31 7.98 -4.34 -9.31
C ARG A 31 9.23 -4.79 -10.05
N ASN A 32 9.23 -4.71 -11.38
CA ASN A 32 10.37 -5.06 -12.23
C ASN A 32 10.92 -6.48 -11.98
N GLY A 33 10.06 -7.43 -11.58
CA GLY A 33 10.48 -8.79 -11.26
C GLY A 33 10.99 -9.00 -9.83
N GLU A 34 11.01 -7.97 -8.99
CA GLU A 34 11.53 -8.02 -7.62
C GLU A 34 10.46 -7.69 -6.58
N THR A 35 10.60 -8.26 -5.37
CA THR A 35 9.74 -7.90 -4.22
C THR A 35 10.42 -6.85 -3.37
N LEU A 36 9.86 -5.65 -3.36
CA LEU A 36 10.29 -4.53 -2.54
C LEU A 36 9.50 -4.54 -1.24
N THR A 37 10.20 -4.60 -0.10
CA THR A 37 9.56 -4.60 1.22
C THR A 37 9.97 -3.36 2.00
N GLN A 38 9.01 -2.60 2.50
CA GLN A 38 9.23 -1.54 3.49
C GLN A 38 8.45 -1.84 4.75
N ARG A 39 9.11 -1.57 5.88
CA ARG A 39 8.52 -1.65 7.21
C ARG A 39 8.52 -0.27 7.82
N GLN A 40 7.38 0.11 8.38
CA GLN A 40 7.20 1.37 9.08
C GLN A 40 6.54 1.10 10.41
N THR A 41 7.30 1.28 11.49
CA THR A 41 6.75 1.22 12.85
C THR A 41 6.05 2.54 13.15
N LEU A 42 4.75 2.44 13.45
CA LEU A 42 3.95 3.55 13.92
C LEU A 42 4.36 3.88 15.35
N SER A 43 4.76 5.12 15.57
CA SER A 43 4.86 5.67 16.92
C SER A 43 3.76 6.70 17.14
N ARG A 44 3.36 6.89 18.39
CA ARG A 44 2.34 7.89 18.73
C ARG A 44 2.72 9.29 18.23
N ASN A 45 4.02 9.60 18.17
CA ASN A 45 4.54 10.92 17.79
C ASN A 45 4.96 10.99 16.32
N MET A 46 4.70 9.95 15.52
CA MET A 46 5.12 9.91 14.13
C MET A 46 4.37 10.95 13.30
N SER A 47 5.06 11.53 12.32
CA SER A 47 4.40 12.28 11.25
C SER A 47 3.35 11.40 10.59
N LEU A 48 2.18 11.96 10.35
CA LEU A 48 1.06 11.26 9.73
C LEU A 48 1.41 10.86 8.29
N THR A 49 2.34 11.55 7.65
CA THR A 49 2.76 11.30 6.26
C THR A 49 4.06 10.50 6.15
N SER A 50 4.07 9.50 5.26
CA SER A 50 5.26 8.74 4.87
C SER A 50 5.23 8.37 3.39
N ARG A 51 6.41 8.20 2.79
CA ARG A 51 6.57 7.71 1.41
C ARG A 51 6.82 6.20 1.46
N LEU A 52 6.04 5.44 0.68
CA LEU A 52 6.20 4.00 0.51
C LEU A 52 7.29 3.70 -0.56
N PRO A 53 7.73 2.43 -0.74
CA PRO A 53 8.88 2.10 -1.57
C PRO A 53 8.82 2.72 -2.96
N ASN A 54 9.96 3.20 -3.44
CA ASN A 54 10.13 3.75 -4.78
C ASN A 54 9.16 4.89 -5.15
N GLN A 55 8.58 5.58 -4.16
CA GLN A 55 7.55 6.61 -4.39
C GLN A 55 6.35 6.06 -5.18
N LEU A 56 6.04 4.77 -5.04
CA LEU A 56 4.87 4.17 -5.70
C LEU A 56 3.56 4.55 -5.01
N ALA A 57 3.66 4.96 -3.76
CA ALA A 57 2.52 5.40 -2.98
C ALA A 57 2.95 6.34 -1.86
N SER A 58 2.00 7.14 -1.42
CA SER A 58 2.08 7.93 -0.19
C SER A 58 1.10 7.35 0.83
N SER A 59 1.43 7.47 2.11
CA SER A 59 0.55 7.06 3.18
C SER A 59 0.28 8.22 4.14
N ASN A 60 -0.96 8.36 4.58
CA ASN A 60 -1.38 9.28 5.63
C ASN A 60 -2.08 8.51 6.76
N LEU A 61 -1.61 8.64 7.99
CA LEU A 61 -2.24 8.06 9.18
C LEU A 61 -3.08 9.12 9.90
N GLU A 62 -4.31 8.82 10.26
CA GLU A 62 -5.13 9.70 11.10
C GLU A 62 -5.55 8.95 12.36
N TRP A 63 -5.26 9.52 13.54
CA TRP A 63 -5.68 8.92 14.81
C TRP A 63 -7.15 9.26 15.10
N LEU A 64 -7.94 8.24 15.39
CA LEU A 64 -9.38 8.37 15.68
C LEU A 64 -9.67 8.62 17.17
N ASN A 65 -8.67 8.52 18.05
CA ASN A 65 -8.84 8.73 19.48
C ASN A 65 -7.66 9.45 20.14
N PRO A 66 -7.89 10.21 21.25
CA PRO A 66 -6.84 10.92 21.97
C PRO A 66 -5.71 10.02 22.47
N GLN A 67 -6.04 8.76 22.80
CA GLN A 67 -5.08 7.75 23.25
C GLN A 67 -4.20 7.23 22.11
N ARG A 68 -4.43 7.61 20.85
CA ARG A 68 -3.65 7.18 19.65
C ARG A 68 -3.47 5.66 19.59
N SER A 69 -4.55 4.93 19.81
CA SER A 69 -4.60 3.46 19.75
C SER A 69 -5.44 2.93 18.60
N LEU A 70 -6.21 3.80 17.93
CA LEU A 70 -7.01 3.48 16.76
C LEU A 70 -6.78 4.57 15.71
N GLY A 71 -6.56 4.18 14.45
CA GLY A 71 -6.33 5.11 13.36
C GLY A 71 -6.71 4.55 12.00
N ILE A 72 -6.87 5.45 11.02
CA ILE A 72 -7.09 5.14 9.62
C ILE A 72 -5.79 5.40 8.87
N LEU A 73 -5.28 4.39 8.16
CA LEU A 73 -4.15 4.55 7.25
C LEU A 73 -4.69 4.66 5.81
N THR A 74 -4.61 5.84 5.24
CA THR A 74 -4.93 6.09 3.83
C THR A 74 -3.68 5.89 2.99
N VAL A 75 -3.75 5.01 2.00
CA VAL A 75 -2.68 4.75 1.04
C VAL A 75 -3.12 5.24 -0.33
N THR A 76 -2.35 6.16 -0.92
CA THR A 76 -2.61 6.73 -2.25
C THR A 76 -1.50 6.30 -3.19
N TYR A 77 -1.84 5.51 -4.20
CA TYR A 77 -0.94 5.15 -5.28
C TYR A 77 -0.66 6.36 -6.18
N LEU A 78 0.60 6.53 -6.60
CA LEU A 78 1.04 7.59 -7.51
C LEU A 78 0.93 7.17 -8.98
#